data_AF-A0A926IF82-F1
#
_entry.id   AF-A0A926IF82-F1
#
_cell.length_a   1.000
_cell.length_b   1.000
_cell.length_c   1.000
_cell.angle_alpha   90.00
_cell.angle_beta   90.00
_cell.angle_gamma   90.00
#
_symmetry.space_group_name_H-M   'P 1'
#
loop_
_entity.id
_entity.type
_entity.pdbx_description
1 polymer ?
#
loop_
_entity_poly.entity_id
_entity_poly.type
_entity_poly.pdbx_seq_one_letter_code
_entity_poly.pdbx_strand_id
1 'polypeptide(L)'
;MSKDKIFEVVTGKIKEIINNSEMEITVDKKIESIGMNSIDFIRLLVFLEDTYDMEFSDDDLVIGDYEVIGDVIDKIYTMLEEV
;
A
#
# COMPACT_ATOMS: atom_id res chain seq x y z
N MET A 1 -7.79 8.67 -10.92
CA MET A 1 -6.54 7.86 -10.91
C MET A 1 -6.89 6.46 -11.45
N SER A 2 -5.98 5.69 -12.08
CA SER A 2 -6.27 4.28 -12.44
C SER A 2 -5.62 3.31 -11.44
N LYS A 3 -6.24 2.13 -11.21
CA LYS A 3 -5.68 1.09 -10.33
C LYS A 3 -4.28 0.65 -10.74
N ASP A 4 -3.99 0.59 -12.04
CA ASP A 4 -2.64 0.26 -12.55
C ASP A 4 -1.58 1.26 -12.08
N LYS A 5 -1.89 2.56 -12.08
CA LYS A 5 -0.96 3.58 -11.58
C LYS A 5 -0.76 3.50 -10.07
N ILE A 6 -1.85 3.23 -9.32
CA ILE A 6 -1.77 3.03 -7.86
C ILE A 6 -0.89 1.82 -7.57
N PHE A 7 -1.09 0.70 -8.30
CA PHE A 7 -0.28 -0.50 -8.19
C PHE A 7 1.21 -0.20 -8.43
N GLU A 8 1.56 0.51 -9.50
CA GLU A 8 2.96 0.89 -9.79
C GLU A 8 3.59 1.69 -8.64
N VAL A 9 2.87 2.68 -8.11
CA VAL A 9 3.36 3.54 -7.01
C VAL A 9 3.52 2.73 -5.72
N VAL A 10 2.49 1.96 -5.33
CA VAL A 10 2.49 1.15 -4.10
C VAL A 10 3.60 0.11 -4.17
N THR A 11 3.68 -0.68 -5.24
CA THR A 11 4.71 -1.72 -5.37
C THR A 11 6.12 -1.15 -5.45
N GLY A 12 6.30 -0.01 -6.13
CA GLY A 12 7.57 0.72 -6.14
C GLY A 12 8.01 1.13 -4.73
N LYS A 13 7.09 1.70 -3.95
CA LYS A 13 7.39 2.13 -2.58
C LYS A 13 7.67 0.96 -1.65
N ILE A 14 6.89 -0.12 -1.77
CA ILE A 14 7.11 -1.35 -0.98
C ILE A 14 8.52 -1.88 -1.20
N LYS A 15 8.96 -2.01 -2.44
CA LYS A 15 10.31 -2.49 -2.80
C LYS A 15 11.43 -1.64 -2.21
N GLU A 16 11.21 -0.32 -2.14
CA GLU A 16 12.12 0.63 -1.48
C GLU A 16 12.17 0.40 0.03
N ILE A 17 11.01 0.31 0.68
CA ILE A 17 10.90 0.13 2.14
C ILE A 17 11.56 -1.18 2.60
N ILE A 18 11.31 -2.28 1.89
CA ILE A 18 11.88 -3.59 2.22
C ILE A 18 13.29 -3.81 1.66
N ASN A 19 13.82 -2.83 0.91
CA ASN A 19 15.12 -2.89 0.24
C ASN A 19 15.30 -4.15 -0.63
N ASN A 20 14.27 -4.48 -1.43
CA ASN A 20 14.27 -5.64 -2.33
C ASN A 20 13.62 -5.29 -3.68
N SER A 21 14.42 -4.74 -4.60
CA SER A 21 13.96 -4.29 -5.92
C SER A 21 13.50 -5.44 -6.84
N GLU A 22 14.08 -6.62 -6.68
CA GLU A 22 13.80 -7.81 -7.50
C GLU A 22 12.55 -8.57 -7.05
N MET A 23 11.94 -8.19 -5.91
CA MET A 23 10.73 -8.84 -5.44
C MET A 23 9.60 -8.73 -6.48
N GLU A 24 9.04 -9.87 -6.84
CA GLU A 24 7.81 -9.93 -7.62
C GLU A 24 6.61 -9.70 -6.69
N ILE A 25 5.85 -8.65 -6.99
CA ILE A 25 4.63 -8.29 -6.26
C ILE A 25 3.48 -8.35 -7.27
N THR A 26 2.41 -9.04 -6.90
CA THR A 26 1.16 -9.13 -7.64
C THR A 26 0.02 -8.71 -6.73
N VAL A 27 -1.17 -8.45 -7.29
CA VAL A 27 -2.34 -8.05 -6.48
C VAL A 27 -2.75 -9.12 -5.47
N ASP A 28 -2.56 -10.40 -5.79
CA ASP A 28 -2.89 -11.53 -4.91
C ASP A 28 -1.76 -11.87 -3.92
N LYS A 29 -0.65 -11.13 -3.94
CA LYS A 29 0.49 -11.37 -3.05
C LYS A 29 0.10 -11.00 -1.63
N LYS A 30 0.25 -11.95 -0.70
CA LYS A 30 0.01 -11.72 0.74
C LYS A 30 0.99 -10.71 1.30
N ILE A 31 0.51 -9.75 2.08
CA ILE A 31 1.35 -8.71 2.70
C ILE A 31 2.37 -9.33 3.65
N GLU A 32 1.96 -10.30 4.46
CA GLU A 32 2.87 -11.02 5.37
C GLU A 32 4.03 -11.72 4.63
N SER A 33 3.84 -12.09 3.37
CA SER A 33 4.86 -12.78 2.56
C SER A 33 5.93 -11.84 1.97
N ILE A 34 5.71 -10.53 2.05
CA ILE A 34 6.59 -9.49 1.50
C ILE A 34 7.67 -9.09 2.52
N GLY A 35 7.55 -9.53 3.78
CA GLY A 35 8.49 -9.17 4.84
C GLY A 35 8.27 -7.76 5.41
N MET A 36 7.09 -7.17 5.15
CA MET A 36 6.67 -5.90 5.72
C MET A 36 6.18 -6.11 7.15
N ASN A 37 6.63 -5.25 8.08
CA ASN A 37 6.07 -5.17 9.44
C ASN A 37 5.13 -3.97 9.58
N SER A 38 4.54 -3.78 10.76
CA SER A 38 3.61 -2.68 11.03
C SER A 38 4.22 -1.29 10.86
N ILE A 39 5.49 -1.08 11.20
CA ILE A 39 6.17 0.22 11.02
C ILE A 39 6.38 0.51 9.54
N ASP A 40 6.76 -0.50 8.77
CA ASP A 40 6.95 -0.40 7.34
C ASP A 40 5.63 -0.14 6.60
N PHE A 41 4.53 -0.72 7.09
CA PHE A 41 3.19 -0.43 6.59
C PHE A 41 2.76 1.00 6.89
N ILE A 42 2.96 1.50 8.12
CA ILE A 42 2.68 2.91 8.46
C ILE A 42 3.49 3.86 7.57
N ARG A 43 4.77 3.55 7.29
CA ARG A 43 5.59 4.35 6.36
C ARG A 43 5.04 4.38 4.94
N LEU A 44 4.47 3.26 4.48
CA LEU A 44 3.79 3.21 3.19
C LEU A 44 2.57 4.12 3.21
N LEU A 45 1.72 4.04 4.23
CA LEU A 45 0.52 4.88 4.35
C LEU A 45 0.86 6.37 4.38
N VAL A 46 1.81 6.80 5.23
CA VAL A 46 2.25 8.21 5.29
C VAL A 46 2.76 8.71 3.94
N PHE A 47 3.51 7.88 3.21
CA PHE A 47 3.94 8.24 1.86
C PHE A 47 2.75 8.43 0.90
N LEU A 48 1.71 7.61 1.02
CA LEU A 48 0.52 7.70 0.19
C LEU A 48 -0.35 8.92 0.55
N GLU A 49 -0.45 9.27 1.83
CA GLU A 49 -1.07 10.51 2.30
C GLU A 49 -0.43 11.73 1.63
N ASP A 50 0.89 11.84 1.71
CA ASP A 50 1.66 12.93 1.08
C ASP A 50 1.54 12.91 -0.45
N THR A 51 1.49 11.72 -1.07
CA THR A 51 1.46 11.57 -2.53
C THR A 51 0.11 11.94 -3.13
N TYR A 52 -0.98 11.66 -2.40
CA TYR A 52 -2.34 11.79 -2.90
C TYR A 52 -3.16 12.86 -2.18
N ASP A 53 -2.57 13.58 -1.23
CA ASP A 53 -3.25 14.58 -0.38
C ASP A 53 -4.50 13.97 0.29
N MET A 54 -4.30 12.80 0.90
CA MET A 54 -5.35 12.00 1.57
C MET A 54 -4.97 11.73 3.03
N GLU A 55 -5.92 11.25 3.83
CA GLU A 55 -5.72 10.93 5.25
C GLU A 55 -6.27 9.52 5.53
N PHE A 56 -5.46 8.66 6.15
CA PHE A 56 -5.88 7.36 6.66
C PHE A 56 -6.35 7.49 8.11
N SER A 57 -7.42 6.80 8.43
CA SER A 57 -7.91 6.74 9.83
C SER A 57 -7.03 5.83 10.68
N ASP A 58 -7.11 5.97 12.02
CA ASP A 58 -6.38 5.10 12.94
C ASP A 58 -6.67 3.60 12.71
N ASP A 59 -7.90 3.27 12.29
CA ASP A 59 -8.31 1.91 11.97
C ASP A 59 -7.58 1.39 10.71
N ASP A 60 -7.31 2.27 9.73
CA ASP A 60 -6.60 1.90 8.50
C ASP A 60 -5.11 1.58 8.72
N LEU A 61 -4.54 1.94 9.88
CA LEU A 61 -3.14 1.68 10.23
C LEU A 61 -2.87 0.21 10.60
N VAL A 62 -3.93 -0.57 10.79
CA VAL A 62 -3.83 -1.98 11.19
C VAL A 62 -3.48 -2.84 9.98
N ILE A 63 -2.20 -3.17 9.82
CA ILE A 63 -1.71 -4.04 8.73
C ILE A 63 -2.48 -5.37 8.61
N GLY A 64 -3.02 -5.89 9.71
CA GLY A 64 -3.79 -7.14 9.74
C GLY A 64 -5.16 -7.07 9.05
N ASP A 65 -5.65 -5.86 8.76
CA ASP A 65 -6.92 -5.67 8.04
C ASP A 65 -6.73 -5.82 6.51
N TYR A 66 -5.49 -5.99 6.05
CA TYR A 66 -5.13 -6.16 4.65
C TYR A 66 -4.48 -7.54 4.47
N GLU A 67 -5.11 -8.43 3.70
CA GLU A 67 -4.56 -9.77 3.44
C GLU A 67 -3.57 -9.73 2.28
N VAL A 68 -3.95 -9.06 1.18
CA VAL A 68 -3.20 -9.01 -0.07
C VAL A 68 -2.96 -7.57 -0.54
N ILE A 69 -2.01 -7.39 -1.45
CA ILE A 69 -1.69 -6.08 -2.02
C ILE A 69 -2.88 -5.42 -2.73
N GLY A 70 -3.77 -6.22 -3.31
CA GLY A 70 -5.03 -5.76 -3.87
C GLY A 70 -5.87 -4.95 -2.88
N ASP A 71 -5.92 -5.35 -1.61
CA ASP A 71 -6.73 -4.68 -0.58
C ASP A 71 -6.27 -3.23 -0.36
N VAL A 72 -4.95 -3.02 -0.33
CA VAL A 72 -4.35 -1.68 -0.20
C VAL A 72 -4.68 -0.82 -1.42
N ILE A 73 -4.57 -1.38 -2.62
CA ILE A 73 -4.86 -0.66 -3.87
C ILE A 73 -6.33 -0.29 -3.96
N ASP A 74 -7.22 -1.20 -3.61
CA ASP A 74 -8.66 -0.98 -3.63
C ASP A 74 -9.09 0.07 -2.60
N LYS A 75 -8.47 0.07 -1.42
CA LYS A 75 -8.66 1.11 -0.41
C LYS A 75 -8.26 2.49 -0.92
N ILE A 76 -7.05 2.64 -1.47
CA ILE A 76 -6.57 3.91 -2.04
C ILE A 76 -7.47 4.35 -3.20
N TYR A 77 -7.84 3.43 -4.08
CA TYR A 77 -8.71 3.73 -5.21
C TYR A 77 -10.07 4.27 -4.75
N THR A 78 -10.66 3.65 -3.74
CA THR A 78 -11.94 4.08 -3.16
C THR A 78 -11.83 5.47 -2.55
N MET A 79 -10.80 5.72 -1.73
CA MET A 79 -10.57 7.03 -1.11
C MET A 79 -10.39 8.13 -2.16
N LEU A 80 -9.68 7.85 -3.27
CA LEU A 80 -9.51 8.80 -4.37
C LEU A 80 -10.77 9.07 -5.20
N GLU A 81 -11.79 8.19 -5.16
CA GLU A 81 -13.08 8.44 -5.81
C GLU A 81 -14.05 9.24 -4.92
N GLU A 82 -13.82 9.29 -3.61
CA GLU A 82 -14.63 10.06 -2.67
C GLU A 82 -14.22 11.54 -2.55
N VAL A 83 -13.11 11.94 -3.17
CA VAL A 83 -12.57 13.33 -3.19
C VAL A 83 -12.98 14.09 -4.44
#